data_AF-A0A2H5WCU7-F1
#
_entry.id   AF-A0A2H5WCU7-F1
#
_cell.length_a   1.000
_cell.length_b   1.000
_cell.length_c   1.000
_cell.angle_alpha   90.00
_cell.angle_beta   90.00
_cell.angle_gamma   90.00
#
_symmetry.space_group_name_H-M   'P 1'
#
loop_
_entity.id
_entity.type
_entity.pdbx_description
1 polymer ?
#
loop_
_entity_poly.entity_id
_entity_poly.type
_entity_poly.pdbx_seq_one_letter_code
_entity_poly.pdbx_strand_id
1 'polypeptide(L)'
;MHFADVDGFISKDTANCPGAHDLTPEDNVASLLFAEEQGSFLVGAAAALKSETGHIGFIGGVDIDLIHKFQAGFEAGAKHINPDIQIDVKYISQPPDFSGFNDPAKAKEIAMSMYESGADVVYHAAGGSGLGMFQAAKEYSDATGGHVWGIGVDSDQYLTVPEELQPYVLTSMLKRVDVAVYETIKAEVEGNFQGGYITFDLARDGVGYSTSGGFVDDIAPQLEDLKQQIIDGTITVPTS
;
A
#
# COMPACT_ATOMS: atom_id res chain seq x y z
N MET A 1 -13.42 15.91 25.42
CA MET A 1 -13.90 15.10 24.27
C MET A 1 -12.67 14.83 23.44
N HIS A 2 -12.36 13.56 23.22
CA HIS A 2 -11.19 13.15 22.44
C HIS A 2 -11.63 12.69 21.05
N PHE A 3 -10.79 12.92 20.05
CA PHE A 3 -11.03 12.57 18.65
C PHE A 3 -9.85 11.77 18.12
N ALA A 4 -10.11 10.92 17.12
CA ALA A 4 -9.08 10.21 16.38
C ALA A 4 -9.33 10.39 14.88
N ASP A 5 -8.27 10.67 14.13
CA ASP A 5 -8.29 10.85 12.69
C ASP A 5 -7.26 9.93 12.05
N VAL A 6 -7.62 9.27 10.95
CA VAL A 6 -6.74 8.33 10.24
C VAL A 6 -6.18 9.05 9.03
N ASP A 7 -4.85 9.05 8.88
CA ASP A 7 -4.10 9.76 7.84
C ASP A 7 -4.26 11.30 7.86
N GLY A 8 -4.89 11.83 8.91
CA GLY A 8 -5.15 13.25 9.07
C GLY A 8 -4.01 13.97 9.78
N PHE A 9 -3.60 15.09 9.21
CA PHE A 9 -2.66 16.03 9.84
C PHE A 9 -3.45 17.17 10.47
N ILE A 10 -3.54 17.19 11.80
CA ILE A 10 -4.23 18.24 12.55
C ILE A 10 -3.21 19.12 13.25
N SER A 11 -3.37 20.45 13.14
CA SER A 11 -2.53 21.44 13.80
C SER A 11 -3.33 22.56 14.43
N LYS A 12 -2.76 23.15 15.49
CA LYS A 12 -3.34 24.29 16.23
C LYS A 12 -3.50 25.57 15.39
N ASP A 13 -2.78 25.71 14.27
CA ASP A 13 -2.79 26.92 13.43
C ASP A 13 -3.56 26.70 12.11
N THR A 14 -4.89 26.79 12.18
CA THR A 14 -5.76 26.75 10.99
C THR A 14 -5.90 28.11 10.28
N ALA A 15 -5.18 29.15 10.74
CA ALA A 15 -5.44 30.52 10.33
C ALA A 15 -4.68 31.00 9.07
N ASN A 16 -3.60 30.36 8.63
CA ASN A 16 -2.88 30.74 7.39
C ASN A 16 -1.72 29.78 7.08
N CYS A 17 -1.81 28.95 6.04
CA CYS A 17 -0.76 28.79 5.00
C CYS A 17 -0.98 27.57 4.09
N PRO A 18 -0.82 27.71 2.76
CA PRO A 18 -0.40 26.59 1.91
C PRO A 18 1.05 26.21 2.25
N GLY A 19 1.30 24.91 2.51
CA GLY A 19 2.65 24.38 2.76
C GLY A 19 3.08 24.30 4.23
N ALA A 20 2.15 24.01 5.16
CA ALA A 20 2.42 23.96 6.59
C ALA A 20 3.36 22.80 6.98
N HIS A 21 4.65 23.12 7.15
CA HIS A 21 5.70 22.23 7.67
C HIS A 21 5.89 22.35 9.20
N ASP A 22 5.00 23.06 9.91
CA ASP A 22 5.08 23.21 11.37
C ASP A 22 3.70 22.99 11.98
N LEU A 23 3.35 21.71 12.15
CA LEU A 23 2.07 21.30 12.69
C LEU A 23 2.26 20.91 14.16
N THR A 24 2.02 21.83 15.08
CA THR A 24 1.97 21.47 16.51
C THR A 24 0.70 20.67 16.78
N PRO A 25 0.78 19.41 17.23
CA PRO A 25 -0.40 18.57 17.41
C PRO A 25 -1.32 19.07 18.54
N GLU A 26 -2.60 18.68 18.47
CA GLU A 26 -3.58 18.92 19.54
C GLU A 26 -3.64 17.75 20.53
N ASP A 27 -3.67 18.05 21.83
CA ASP A 27 -3.62 17.03 22.89
C ASP A 27 -4.91 16.20 23.00
N ASN A 28 -6.02 16.71 22.45
CA ASN A 28 -7.32 16.05 22.41
C ASN A 28 -7.60 15.33 21.08
N VAL A 29 -6.62 15.27 20.16
CA VAL A 29 -6.78 14.64 18.86
C VAL A 29 -5.61 13.71 18.56
N ALA A 30 -5.91 12.43 18.33
CA ALA A 30 -4.93 11.44 17.89
C ALA A 30 -4.95 11.32 16.37
N SER A 31 -3.88 11.73 15.70
CA SER A 31 -3.67 11.48 14.27
C SER A 31 -2.92 10.16 14.10
N LEU A 32 -3.63 9.17 13.58
CA LEU A 32 -3.14 7.82 13.35
C LEU A 32 -2.52 7.78 11.95
N LEU A 33 -1.19 7.83 11.91
CA LEU A 33 -0.39 7.83 10.68
C LEU A 33 0.22 6.46 10.46
N PHE A 34 0.57 6.13 9.22
CA PHE A 34 1.22 4.88 8.89
C PHE A 34 2.53 5.14 8.15
N ALA A 35 3.44 4.17 8.20
CA ALA A 35 4.66 4.15 7.41
C ALA A 35 4.42 3.30 6.16
N GLU A 36 3.54 3.77 5.28
CA GLU A 36 3.08 2.98 4.12
C GLU A 36 4.22 2.58 3.20
N GLU A 37 5.22 3.45 3.07
CA GLU A 37 6.42 3.16 2.29
C GLU A 37 7.13 1.88 2.76
N GLN A 38 7.15 1.59 4.07
CA GLN A 38 7.83 0.42 4.61
C GLN A 38 7.12 -0.89 4.22
N GLY A 39 5.79 -0.92 4.29
CA GLY A 39 5.01 -2.06 3.82
C GLY A 39 5.10 -2.21 2.29
N SER A 40 5.04 -1.09 1.58
CA SER A 40 5.20 -1.05 0.12
C SER A 40 6.57 -1.53 -0.35
N PHE A 41 7.64 -1.27 0.42
CA PHE A 41 8.96 -1.82 0.16
C PHE A 41 8.95 -3.35 0.14
N LEU A 42 8.29 -3.98 1.12
CA LEU A 42 8.23 -5.44 1.18
C LEU A 42 7.47 -6.02 -0.01
N VAL A 43 6.33 -5.44 -0.40
CA VAL A 43 5.59 -5.94 -1.56
C VAL A 43 6.25 -5.58 -2.90
N GLY A 44 7.04 -4.51 -2.97
CA GLY A 44 7.91 -4.20 -4.11
C GLY A 44 9.02 -5.22 -4.27
N ALA A 45 9.67 -5.60 -3.17
CA ALA A 45 10.64 -6.70 -3.17
C ALA A 45 9.98 -8.03 -3.58
N ALA A 46 8.78 -8.32 -3.07
CA ALA A 46 8.02 -9.51 -3.45
C ALA A 46 7.68 -9.53 -4.95
N ALA A 47 7.24 -8.39 -5.50
CA ALA A 47 6.97 -8.24 -6.93
C ALA A 47 8.22 -8.53 -7.77
N ALA A 48 9.37 -7.94 -7.41
CA ALA A 48 10.62 -8.14 -8.13
C ALA A 48 11.17 -9.57 -8.02
N LEU A 49 10.96 -10.25 -6.88
CA LEU A 49 11.36 -11.65 -6.70
C LEU A 49 10.46 -12.64 -7.48
N LYS A 50 9.22 -12.26 -7.75
CA LYS A 50 8.22 -13.09 -8.45
C LYS A 50 8.07 -12.79 -9.93
N SER A 51 8.49 -11.60 -10.37
CA SER A 51 8.48 -11.23 -11.77
C SER A 51 9.41 -12.13 -12.58
N GLU A 52 8.88 -12.71 -13.66
CA GLU A 52 9.60 -13.45 -14.68
C GLU A 52 10.03 -12.54 -15.84
N THR A 53 9.31 -11.44 -16.08
CA THR A 53 9.59 -10.49 -17.16
C THR A 53 10.56 -9.38 -16.76
N GLY A 54 10.73 -9.14 -15.46
CA GLY A 54 11.49 -8.00 -14.96
C GLY A 54 10.76 -6.67 -15.18
N HIS A 55 9.44 -6.70 -15.38
CA HIS A 55 8.59 -5.54 -15.60
C HIS A 55 7.36 -5.65 -14.70
N ILE A 56 7.14 -4.62 -13.87
CA ILE A 56 6.04 -4.56 -12.90
C ILE A 56 5.28 -3.24 -13.03
N GLY A 57 4.10 -3.16 -12.44
CA GLY A 57 3.24 -1.98 -12.50
C GLY A 57 2.76 -1.49 -11.13
N PHE A 58 2.48 -0.20 -11.02
CA PHE A 58 1.86 0.44 -9.89
C PHE A 58 0.67 1.30 -10.33
N ILE A 59 -0.48 1.11 -9.69
CA ILE A 59 -1.71 1.88 -9.91
C ILE A 59 -2.07 2.63 -8.63
N GLY A 60 -1.88 3.94 -8.63
CA GLY A 60 -2.38 4.82 -7.58
C GLY A 60 -3.84 5.23 -7.83
N GLY A 61 -4.64 5.33 -6.78
CA GLY A 61 -6.02 5.82 -6.88
C GLY A 61 -6.05 7.29 -7.31
N VAL A 62 -5.58 8.17 -6.43
CA VAL A 62 -5.53 9.61 -6.66
C VAL A 62 -4.10 10.09 -6.49
N ASP A 63 -3.65 10.99 -7.37
CA ASP A 63 -2.31 11.59 -7.32
C ASP A 63 -2.18 12.58 -6.15
N ILE A 64 -1.84 12.06 -4.97
CA ILE A 64 -1.66 12.79 -3.70
C ILE A 64 -0.48 12.21 -2.91
N ASP A 65 0.10 13.03 -2.02
CA ASP A 65 1.28 12.70 -1.19
C ASP A 65 1.15 11.37 -0.44
N LEU A 66 -0.05 11.03 0.05
CA LEU A 66 -0.30 9.74 0.70
C LEU A 66 0.02 8.57 -0.22
N ILE A 67 -0.42 8.64 -1.48
CA ILE A 67 -0.21 7.56 -2.46
C ILE A 67 1.23 7.58 -3.00
N HIS A 68 1.91 8.73 -3.01
CA HIS A 68 3.35 8.79 -3.34
C HIS A 68 4.21 7.97 -2.39
N LYS A 69 3.86 7.89 -1.09
CA LYS A 69 4.59 7.02 -0.14
C LYS A 69 4.52 5.55 -0.54
N PHE A 70 3.33 5.07 -0.93
CA PHE A 70 3.17 3.70 -1.41
C PHE A 70 4.00 3.45 -2.67
N GLN A 71 3.97 4.39 -3.63
CA GLN A 71 4.80 4.30 -4.84
C GLN A 71 6.29 4.25 -4.50
N ALA A 72 6.77 5.19 -3.68
CA ALA A 72 8.18 5.32 -3.33
C ALA A 72 8.71 4.05 -2.63
N GLY A 73 7.94 3.50 -1.69
CA GLY A 73 8.25 2.23 -1.06
C GLY A 73 8.31 1.09 -2.06
N PHE A 74 7.29 0.94 -2.90
CA PHE A 74 7.22 -0.12 -3.92
C PHE A 74 8.40 -0.08 -4.89
N GLU A 75 8.72 1.10 -5.42
CA GLU A 75 9.86 1.28 -6.30
C GLU A 75 11.19 0.96 -5.61
N ALA A 76 11.37 1.44 -4.37
CA ALA A 76 12.59 1.21 -3.60
C ALA A 76 12.80 -0.28 -3.31
N GLY A 77 11.74 -1.00 -2.91
CA GLY A 77 11.78 -2.44 -2.65
C GLY A 77 12.09 -3.25 -3.91
N ALA A 78 11.43 -2.93 -5.02
CA ALA A 78 11.66 -3.60 -6.28
C ALA A 78 13.09 -3.39 -6.79
N LYS A 79 13.58 -2.14 -6.78
CA LYS A 79 14.94 -1.77 -7.21
C LYS A 79 16.01 -2.31 -6.26
N HIS A 80 15.69 -2.56 -4.98
CA HIS A 80 16.60 -3.21 -4.05
C HIS A 80 16.89 -4.66 -4.46
N ILE A 81 15.88 -5.37 -4.96
CA ILE A 81 16.03 -6.75 -5.45
C ILE A 81 16.63 -6.79 -6.85
N ASN A 82 16.09 -5.99 -7.77
CA ASN A 82 16.53 -5.92 -9.15
C ASN A 82 16.68 -4.45 -9.57
N PRO A 83 17.91 -3.90 -9.58
CA PRO A 83 18.15 -2.51 -9.96
C PRO A 83 17.70 -2.13 -11.38
N ASP A 84 17.59 -3.12 -12.28
CA ASP A 84 17.22 -2.93 -13.69
C ASP A 84 15.72 -3.19 -13.95
N ILE A 85 14.91 -3.43 -12.90
CA ILE A 85 13.47 -3.70 -13.04
C ILE A 85 12.77 -2.50 -13.70
N GLN A 86 11.92 -2.78 -14.70
CA GLN A 86 11.04 -1.77 -15.29
C GLN A 86 9.78 -1.62 -14.42
N ILE A 87 9.39 -0.37 -14.13
CA ILE A 87 8.22 -0.07 -13.31
C ILE A 87 7.33 0.93 -14.04
N ASP A 88 6.12 0.52 -14.41
CA ASP A 88 5.11 1.42 -14.94
C ASP A 88 4.27 2.01 -13.81
N VAL A 89 4.12 3.34 -13.80
CA VAL A 89 3.33 4.06 -12.79
C VAL A 89 2.17 4.79 -13.45
N LYS A 90 0.96 4.59 -12.93
CA LYS A 90 -0.24 5.34 -13.34
C LYS A 90 -1.13 5.67 -12.16
N TYR A 91 -1.74 6.84 -12.23
CA TYR A 91 -2.78 7.30 -11.32
C TYR A 91 -4.13 7.33 -12.04
N ILE A 92 -5.19 6.90 -11.37
CA ILE A 92 -6.54 6.86 -11.96
C ILE A 92 -7.10 8.27 -12.11
N SER A 93 -6.99 9.09 -11.07
CA SER A 93 -7.39 10.49 -11.08
C SER A 93 -6.38 11.39 -10.34
N GLN A 94 -6.61 12.69 -10.36
CA GLN A 94 -5.81 13.69 -9.65
C GLN A 94 -6.75 14.76 -9.05
N PRO A 95 -6.37 15.45 -7.96
CA PRO A 95 -7.19 16.50 -7.37
C PRO A 95 -7.60 17.56 -8.40
N PRO A 96 -8.85 18.09 -8.33
CA PRO A 96 -9.84 17.88 -7.27
C PRO A 96 -10.70 16.62 -7.43
N ASP A 97 -10.40 15.73 -8.38
CA ASP A 97 -11.15 14.49 -8.61
C ASP A 97 -10.60 13.33 -7.76
N PHE A 98 -11.42 12.85 -6.82
CA PHE A 98 -11.11 11.72 -5.95
C PHE A 98 -11.83 10.43 -6.35
N SER A 99 -12.44 10.40 -7.54
CA SER A 99 -13.12 9.20 -8.07
C SER A 99 -12.18 8.01 -8.25
N GLY A 100 -10.86 8.24 -8.35
CA GLY A 100 -9.86 7.21 -8.53
C GLY A 100 -9.79 6.14 -7.42
N PHE A 101 -10.40 6.38 -6.25
CA PHE A 101 -10.56 5.35 -5.22
C PHE A 101 -11.80 4.44 -5.39
N ASN A 102 -12.68 4.74 -6.35
CA ASN A 102 -13.95 4.04 -6.57
C ASN A 102 -14.28 3.86 -8.06
N ASP A 103 -13.27 3.72 -8.92
CA ASP A 103 -13.39 3.48 -10.36
C ASP A 103 -12.70 2.17 -10.78
N PRO A 104 -13.31 1.00 -10.49
CA PRO A 104 -12.75 -0.28 -10.87
C PRO A 104 -12.70 -0.49 -12.39
N ALA A 105 -13.57 0.16 -13.18
CA ALA A 105 -13.48 0.08 -14.63
C ALA A 105 -12.16 0.70 -15.13
N LYS A 106 -11.78 1.86 -14.58
CA LYS A 106 -10.54 2.53 -14.98
C LYS A 106 -9.29 1.80 -14.50
N ALA A 107 -9.30 1.26 -13.28
CA ALA A 107 -8.20 0.40 -12.81
C ALA A 107 -8.01 -0.83 -13.69
N LYS A 108 -9.10 -1.45 -14.14
CA LYS A 108 -9.06 -2.59 -15.05
C LYS A 108 -8.41 -2.23 -16.38
N GLU A 109 -8.80 -1.12 -16.99
CA GLU A 109 -8.20 -0.62 -18.25
C GLU A 109 -6.69 -0.39 -18.11
N ILE A 110 -6.27 0.27 -17.02
CA ILE A 110 -4.86 0.57 -16.76
C ILE A 110 -4.07 -0.73 -16.55
N ALA A 111 -4.56 -1.64 -15.71
CA ALA A 111 -3.91 -2.91 -15.42
C ALA A 111 -3.77 -3.78 -16.68
N MET A 112 -4.85 -3.89 -17.48
CA MET A 112 -4.80 -4.61 -18.75
C MET A 112 -3.71 -4.04 -19.67
N SER A 113 -3.63 -2.71 -19.79
CA SER A 113 -2.59 -2.05 -20.58
C SER A 113 -1.17 -2.34 -20.06
N MET A 114 -0.97 -2.45 -18.74
CA MET A 114 0.33 -2.81 -18.16
C MET A 114 0.71 -4.24 -18.51
N TYR A 115 -0.21 -5.20 -18.34
CA TYR A 115 0.01 -6.61 -18.69
C TYR A 115 0.27 -6.79 -20.21
N GLU A 116 -0.47 -6.08 -21.05
CA GLU A 116 -0.23 -6.05 -22.51
C GLU A 116 1.13 -5.46 -22.88
N SER A 117 1.67 -4.56 -22.04
CA SER A 117 2.98 -3.93 -22.24
C SER A 117 4.14 -4.74 -21.66
N GLY A 118 3.87 -5.88 -21.02
CA GLY A 118 4.88 -6.81 -20.52
C GLY A 118 5.02 -6.89 -19.00
N ALA A 119 4.26 -6.10 -18.24
CA ALA A 119 4.24 -6.25 -16.80
C ALA A 119 3.65 -7.61 -16.42
N ASP A 120 4.16 -8.27 -15.38
CA ASP A 120 3.61 -9.55 -14.89
C ASP A 120 3.19 -9.52 -13.42
N VAL A 121 3.51 -8.42 -12.71
CA VAL A 121 3.00 -8.12 -11.37
C VAL A 121 2.53 -6.66 -11.32
N VAL A 122 1.29 -6.42 -10.91
CA VAL A 122 0.74 -5.05 -10.73
C VAL A 122 0.26 -4.84 -9.31
N TYR A 123 0.77 -3.81 -8.65
CA TYR A 123 0.34 -3.37 -7.33
C TYR A 123 -0.64 -2.21 -7.42
N HIS A 124 -1.76 -2.26 -6.69
CA HIS A 124 -2.68 -1.12 -6.57
C HIS A 124 -2.69 -0.51 -5.17
N ALA A 125 -2.67 0.82 -5.12
CA ALA A 125 -2.97 1.64 -3.96
C ALA A 125 -4.20 2.52 -4.27
N ALA A 126 -5.32 1.87 -4.60
CA ALA A 126 -6.47 2.52 -5.24
C ALA A 126 -7.83 2.19 -4.62
N GLY A 127 -7.87 1.73 -3.37
CA GLY A 127 -9.12 1.46 -2.65
C GLY A 127 -10.05 0.49 -3.41
N GLY A 128 -11.32 0.88 -3.55
CA GLY A 128 -12.33 0.07 -4.23
C GLY A 128 -12.04 -0.17 -5.72
N SER A 129 -11.24 0.69 -6.36
CA SER A 129 -10.82 0.50 -7.75
C SER A 129 -9.96 -0.75 -7.94
N GLY A 130 -9.25 -1.20 -6.91
CA GLY A 130 -8.36 -2.35 -6.96
C GLY A 130 -9.00 -3.66 -7.44
N LEU A 131 -10.30 -3.82 -7.22
CA LEU A 131 -11.04 -4.99 -7.73
C LEU A 131 -10.93 -5.11 -9.26
N GLY A 132 -10.89 -3.98 -9.97
CA GLY A 132 -10.71 -3.95 -11.41
C GLY A 132 -9.35 -4.48 -11.87
N MET A 133 -8.29 -4.23 -11.08
CA MET A 133 -6.94 -4.73 -11.37
C MET A 133 -6.90 -6.26 -11.28
N PHE A 134 -7.50 -6.86 -10.24
CA PHE A 134 -7.59 -8.32 -10.14
C PHE A 134 -8.44 -8.94 -11.25
N GLN A 135 -9.53 -8.27 -11.67
CA GLN A 135 -10.31 -8.69 -12.83
C GLN A 135 -9.48 -8.67 -14.13
N ALA A 136 -8.63 -7.65 -14.31
CA ALA A 136 -7.71 -7.59 -15.44
C ALA A 136 -6.68 -8.73 -15.40
N ALA A 137 -6.10 -9.02 -14.23
CA ALA A 137 -5.13 -10.10 -14.06
C ALA A 137 -5.72 -11.46 -14.48
N LYS A 138 -6.94 -11.74 -14.02
CA LYS A 138 -7.69 -12.94 -14.42
C LYS A 138 -7.95 -12.97 -15.93
N GLU A 139 -8.53 -11.91 -16.47
CA GLU A 139 -8.92 -11.86 -17.88
C GLU A 139 -7.71 -12.00 -18.82
N TYR A 140 -6.60 -11.34 -18.50
CA TYR A 140 -5.36 -11.44 -19.26
C TYR A 140 -4.79 -12.88 -19.19
N SER A 141 -4.78 -13.48 -18.00
CA SER A 141 -4.29 -14.85 -17.82
C SER A 141 -5.12 -15.86 -18.58
N ASP A 142 -6.46 -15.76 -18.50
CA ASP A 142 -7.38 -16.62 -19.24
C ASP A 142 -7.19 -16.48 -20.77
N ALA A 143 -6.98 -15.25 -21.26
CA ALA A 143 -6.89 -14.97 -22.68
C ALA A 143 -5.55 -15.40 -23.31
N THR A 144 -4.46 -15.30 -22.56
CA THR A 144 -3.10 -15.59 -23.06
C THR A 144 -2.62 -16.99 -22.71
N GLY A 145 -3.21 -17.62 -21.68
CA GLY A 145 -2.68 -18.85 -21.07
C GLY A 145 -1.43 -18.63 -20.22
N GLY A 146 -0.94 -17.38 -20.11
CA GLY A 146 0.07 -16.98 -19.13
C GLY A 146 -0.56 -16.70 -17.77
N HIS A 147 0.27 -16.53 -16.75
CA HIS A 147 -0.20 -16.14 -15.42
C HIS A 147 0.43 -14.81 -15.02
N VAL A 148 -0.40 -13.84 -14.63
CA VAL A 148 0.03 -12.54 -14.11
C VAL A 148 -0.58 -12.29 -12.74
N TRP A 149 0.09 -11.47 -11.94
CA TRP A 149 -0.22 -11.25 -10.54
C TRP A 149 -0.74 -9.85 -10.24
N GLY A 150 -1.69 -9.77 -9.33
CA GLY A 150 -2.06 -8.55 -8.63
C GLY A 150 -1.55 -8.54 -7.19
N ILE A 151 -1.11 -7.38 -6.71
CA ILE A 151 -0.82 -7.13 -5.28
C ILE A 151 -1.90 -6.21 -4.71
N GLY A 152 -2.49 -6.65 -3.59
CA GLY A 152 -3.52 -5.90 -2.88
C GLY A 152 -2.99 -4.88 -1.89
N VAL A 153 -3.91 -4.14 -1.26
CA VAL A 153 -3.60 -3.12 -0.24
C VAL A 153 -4.66 -3.08 0.86
N ASP A 154 -4.28 -2.48 1.98
CA ASP A 154 -5.03 -2.24 3.21
C ASP A 154 -5.36 -3.50 3.99
N SER A 155 -6.04 -4.44 3.36
CA SER A 155 -6.48 -5.72 3.94
C SER A 155 -5.83 -6.90 3.23
N ASP A 156 -5.94 -8.08 3.82
CA ASP A 156 -5.57 -9.31 3.12
C ASP A 156 -6.59 -9.63 2.03
N GLN A 157 -6.33 -9.12 0.82
CA GLN A 157 -7.33 -9.13 -0.24
C GLN A 157 -7.57 -10.52 -0.83
N TYR A 158 -6.66 -11.48 -0.60
CA TYR A 158 -6.92 -12.88 -0.90
C TYR A 158 -8.20 -13.37 -0.19
N LEU A 159 -8.47 -12.88 1.02
CA LEU A 159 -9.66 -13.27 1.81
C LEU A 159 -10.92 -12.46 1.47
N THR A 160 -10.79 -11.34 0.74
CA THR A 160 -11.91 -10.42 0.50
C THR A 160 -12.36 -10.33 -0.96
N VAL A 161 -11.49 -10.69 -1.91
CA VAL A 161 -11.90 -10.79 -3.32
C VAL A 161 -12.79 -12.02 -3.55
N PRO A 162 -13.63 -12.01 -4.60
CA PRO A 162 -14.31 -13.22 -5.06
C PRO A 162 -13.34 -14.40 -5.26
N GLU A 163 -13.81 -15.62 -4.99
CA GLU A 163 -12.99 -16.84 -5.01
C GLU A 163 -12.26 -17.03 -6.35
N GLU A 164 -12.91 -16.67 -7.47
CA GLU A 164 -12.33 -16.76 -8.80
C GLU A 164 -11.16 -15.80 -9.07
N LEU A 165 -10.97 -14.79 -8.21
CA LEU A 165 -9.87 -13.82 -8.28
C LEU A 165 -8.72 -14.18 -7.35
N GLN A 166 -8.95 -15.00 -6.31
CA GLN A 166 -7.92 -15.39 -5.34
C GLN A 166 -6.64 -15.95 -5.97
N PRO A 167 -6.69 -16.78 -7.04
CA PRO A 167 -5.48 -17.30 -7.67
C PRO A 167 -4.57 -16.23 -8.28
N TYR A 168 -5.04 -14.99 -8.42
CA TYR A 168 -4.30 -13.86 -9.00
C TYR A 168 -3.84 -12.86 -7.95
N VAL A 169 -4.08 -13.11 -6.66
CA VAL A 169 -3.60 -12.25 -5.56
C VAL A 169 -2.28 -12.80 -5.05
N LEU A 170 -1.16 -12.19 -5.44
CA LEU A 170 0.17 -12.63 -5.01
C LEU A 170 0.38 -12.45 -3.51
N THR A 171 0.06 -11.26 -3.02
CA THR A 171 0.12 -10.82 -1.62
C THR A 171 -0.70 -9.54 -1.48
N SER A 172 -0.85 -9.00 -0.27
CA SER A 172 -1.41 -7.68 -0.04
C SER A 172 -0.53 -6.89 0.91
N MET A 173 -0.26 -5.61 0.59
CA MET A 173 0.36 -4.67 1.53
C MET A 173 -0.67 -4.33 2.61
N LEU A 174 -0.44 -4.80 3.83
CA LEU A 174 -1.36 -4.62 4.93
C LEU A 174 -1.17 -3.23 5.54
N LYS A 175 -2.28 -2.53 5.79
CA LYS A 175 -2.33 -1.29 6.57
C LYS A 175 -3.33 -1.50 7.70
N ARG A 176 -2.83 -1.66 8.93
CA ARG A 176 -3.59 -2.14 10.09
C ARG A 176 -4.40 -1.04 10.77
N VAL A 177 -5.30 -0.43 10.01
CA VAL A 177 -6.26 0.58 10.50
C VAL A 177 -7.13 0.00 11.61
N ASP A 178 -7.45 -1.29 11.53
CA ASP A 178 -8.15 -2.06 12.57
C ASP A 178 -7.43 -1.98 13.92
N VAL A 179 -6.12 -2.21 13.94
CA VAL A 179 -5.28 -2.14 15.14
C VAL A 179 -5.22 -0.71 15.66
N ALA A 180 -4.95 0.26 14.78
CA ALA A 180 -4.84 1.66 15.18
C ALA A 180 -6.12 2.19 15.84
N VAL A 181 -7.28 1.89 15.26
CA VAL A 181 -8.58 2.27 15.82
C VAL A 181 -8.87 1.54 17.12
N TYR A 182 -8.61 0.23 17.18
CA TYR A 182 -8.83 -0.57 18.40
C TYR A 182 -7.96 -0.08 19.57
N GLU A 183 -6.66 0.14 19.33
CA GLU A 183 -5.72 0.64 20.34
C GLU A 183 -6.14 2.02 20.85
N THR A 184 -6.59 2.90 19.97
CA THR A 184 -7.03 4.25 20.34
C THR A 184 -8.30 4.22 21.19
N ILE A 185 -9.31 3.42 20.82
CA ILE A 185 -10.53 3.23 21.62
C ILE A 185 -10.20 2.61 22.97
N LYS A 186 -9.33 1.60 22.99
CA LYS A 186 -8.88 0.95 24.23
C LYS A 186 -8.19 1.96 25.16
N ALA A 187 -7.28 2.77 24.62
CA ALA A 187 -6.59 3.81 25.38
C ALA A 187 -7.57 4.81 26.00
N GLU A 188 -8.62 5.21 25.27
CA GLU A 188 -9.68 6.08 25.82
C GLU A 188 -10.43 5.43 26.98
N VAL A 189 -10.89 4.18 26.81
CA VAL A 189 -11.62 3.46 27.87
C VAL A 189 -10.77 3.26 29.12
N GLU A 190 -9.46 3.02 28.95
CA GLU A 190 -8.50 2.85 30.03
C GLU A 190 -8.02 4.18 30.65
N GLY A 191 -8.43 5.34 30.11
CA GLY A 191 -8.02 6.66 30.58
C GLY A 191 -6.58 7.06 30.21
N ASN A 192 -6.00 6.36 29.23
CA ASN A 192 -4.62 6.53 28.73
C ASN A 192 -4.57 7.15 27.32
N PHE A 193 -5.62 7.88 26.91
CA PHE A 193 -5.66 8.51 25.58
C PHE A 193 -4.44 9.39 25.34
N GLN A 194 -3.87 9.27 24.14
CA GLN A 194 -2.73 10.07 23.70
C GLN A 194 -3.15 10.90 22.48
N GLY A 195 -3.14 12.22 22.63
CA GLY A 195 -3.21 13.13 21.49
C GLY A 195 -1.88 13.22 20.76
N GLY A 196 -1.92 13.81 19.58
CA GLY A 196 -0.78 14.00 18.70
C GLY A 196 -0.60 12.93 17.65
N TYR A 197 0.63 12.85 17.12
CA TYR A 197 0.96 11.96 16.00
C TYR A 197 1.36 10.58 16.51
N ILE A 198 0.61 9.57 16.10
CA ILE A 198 0.85 8.17 16.42
C ILE A 198 1.13 7.44 15.11
N THR A 199 2.39 7.10 14.87
CA THR A 199 2.80 6.38 13.66
C THR A 199 2.78 4.87 13.90
N PHE A 200 2.19 4.15 12.95
CA PHE A 200 2.08 2.69 12.88
C PHE A 200 2.95 2.20 11.73
N ASP A 201 4.11 1.65 12.07
CA ASP A 201 5.16 1.20 11.15
C ASP A 201 5.36 -0.33 11.21
N LEU A 202 6.39 -0.87 10.55
CA LEU A 202 6.69 -2.31 10.62
C LEU A 202 7.02 -2.79 12.05
N ALA A 203 7.66 -1.94 12.86
CA ALA A 203 8.04 -2.29 14.23
C ALA A 203 6.83 -2.40 15.17
N ARG A 204 5.75 -1.66 14.85
CA ARG A 204 4.49 -1.66 15.59
C ARG A 204 3.40 -2.53 14.97
N ASP A 205 3.73 -3.39 14.00
CA ASP A 205 2.75 -4.19 13.23
C ASP A 205 1.65 -3.31 12.58
N GLY A 206 1.99 -2.07 12.26
CA GLY A 206 1.11 -1.08 11.65
C GLY A 206 0.93 -1.29 10.15
N VAL A 207 1.99 -1.78 9.51
CA VAL A 207 2.02 -2.16 8.11
C VAL A 207 2.70 -3.52 7.94
N GLY A 208 2.53 -4.16 6.79
CA GLY A 208 3.17 -5.45 6.50
C GLY A 208 2.74 -6.02 5.16
N TYR A 209 2.84 -7.35 5.01
CA TYR A 209 2.35 -8.07 3.84
C TYR A 209 1.61 -9.35 4.27
N SER A 210 0.68 -9.84 3.43
CA SER A 210 -0.03 -11.11 3.68
C SER A 210 0.63 -12.30 2.98
N THR A 211 0.54 -13.48 3.59
CA THR A 211 1.03 -14.75 3.02
C THR A 211 -0.11 -15.66 2.57
N SER A 212 -1.36 -15.20 2.68
CA SER A 212 -2.53 -15.95 2.23
C SER A 212 -2.41 -16.35 0.76
N GLY A 213 -2.89 -17.54 0.44
CA GLY A 213 -2.67 -18.20 -0.86
C GLY A 213 -1.35 -18.96 -0.95
N GLY A 214 -0.37 -18.69 -0.07
CA GLY A 214 0.92 -19.39 -0.03
C GLY A 214 1.86 -19.05 -1.19
N PHE A 215 1.51 -18.05 -2.00
CA PHE A 215 2.27 -17.71 -3.20
C PHE A 215 3.59 -17.02 -2.91
N VAL A 216 3.78 -16.49 -1.70
CA VAL A 216 5.03 -15.84 -1.27
C VAL A 216 5.79 -16.64 -0.21
N ASP A 217 5.33 -17.84 0.16
CA ASP A 217 5.94 -18.65 1.24
C ASP A 217 7.40 -19.01 0.95
N ASP A 218 7.74 -19.20 -0.32
CA ASP A 218 9.09 -19.49 -0.80
C ASP A 218 10.06 -18.30 -0.65
N ILE A 219 9.53 -17.07 -0.66
CA ILE A 219 10.32 -15.83 -0.51
C ILE A 219 10.15 -15.18 0.86
N ALA A 220 9.24 -15.67 1.71
CA ALA A 220 8.96 -15.11 3.04
C ALA A 220 10.22 -14.96 3.91
N PRO A 221 11.17 -15.92 3.97
CA PRO A 221 12.41 -15.71 4.73
C PRO A 221 13.22 -14.48 4.30
N GLN A 222 13.23 -14.17 2.99
CA GLN A 222 13.92 -13.01 2.47
C GLN A 222 13.16 -11.70 2.77
N LEU A 223 11.83 -11.73 2.71
CA LEU A 223 10.99 -10.59 3.08
C LEU A 223 11.08 -10.27 4.58
N GLU A 224 11.14 -11.28 5.45
CA GLU A 224 11.32 -11.08 6.89
C GLU A 224 12.71 -10.52 7.23
N ASP A 225 13.76 -10.91 6.51
CA ASP A 225 15.09 -10.31 6.67
C ASP A 225 15.09 -8.83 6.27
N LEU A 226 14.50 -8.47 5.12
CA LEU A 226 14.34 -7.07 4.70
C LEU A 226 13.51 -6.26 5.70
N LYS A 227 12.42 -6.83 6.21
CA LYS A 227 11.61 -6.23 7.27
C LYS A 227 12.46 -5.92 8.50
N GLN A 228 13.28 -6.88 8.96
CA GLN A 228 14.15 -6.67 10.11
C GLN A 228 15.20 -5.58 9.84
N GLN A 229 15.79 -5.53 8.64
CA GLN A 229 16.72 -4.47 8.26
C GLN A 229 16.07 -3.07 8.24
N ILE A 230 14.79 -2.96 7.88
CA ILE A 230 14.03 -1.70 7.96
C ILE A 230 13.77 -1.33 9.43
N ILE A 231 13.31 -2.29 10.24
CA ILE A 231 13.05 -2.08 11.69
C ILE A 231 14.33 -1.62 12.41
N ASP A 232 15.47 -2.22 12.09
CA ASP A 232 16.76 -1.88 12.69
C ASP A 232 17.39 -0.60 12.10
N GLY A 233 16.75 0.02 11.10
CA GLY A 233 17.22 1.24 10.44
C GLY A 233 18.41 1.06 9.50
N THR A 234 18.77 -0.19 9.18
CA THR A 234 19.80 -0.51 8.18
C THR A 234 19.34 -0.11 6.78
N ILE A 235 18.04 -0.33 6.48
CA ILE A 235 17.38 0.18 5.29
C ILE A 235 16.47 1.33 5.72
N THR A 236 16.72 2.52 5.17
CA THR A 236 15.79 3.65 5.29
C THR A 236 14.98 3.74 4.01
N VAL A 237 13.66 3.59 4.11
CA VAL A 237 12.76 3.60 2.97
C VAL A 237 12.37 5.04 2.62
N PRO A 238 12.44 5.45 1.34
CA PRO A 238 12.03 6.79 0.92
C PRO A 238 10.50 6.94 0.93
N THR A 239 10.03 8.16 1.16
CA THR A 239 8.61 8.52 1.20
C THR A 239 8.13 9.26 -0.06
N SER A 240 9.02 9.54 -1.01
CA SER A 240 8.78 10.29 -2.25
C SER A 240 9.88 10.01 -3.27
#